data_AF-A0A8T6ITA0-F1
#
_entry.id   AF-A0A8T6ITA0-F1
#
_cell.length_a   1.000
_cell.length_b   1.000
_cell.length_c   1.000
_cell.angle_alpha   90.00
_cell.angle_beta   90.00
_cell.angle_gamma   90.00
#
_symmetry.space_group_name_H-M   'P 1'
#
loop_
_entity.id
_entity.type
_entity.pdbx_description
1 polymer ?
#
loop_
_entity_poly.entity_id
_entity_poly.type
_entity_poly.pdbx_seq_one_letter_code
_entity_poly.pdbx_strand_id
1 'polypeptide(L)'
;MSARGRTASTRSSRIPSSTPCRRSSRPPKPIAALFATPGSVSSSMRRPPSSATPCWRCRTTQRDGTVRERRPSADSSSDCAARTEFRRCTTMKRMGNMTQPDQHSTDSERASAIARYLAAEHFPRGDLAALRRMAPGAPDARAPAFYRIAARFDLFGSPERERAWTLAVHGMALMTRTAGPERSAHNPRVAVGRALYRGDRGGERAFYSADRLDRLLAARGDPFESLVSRLCRTLGRVGVSFDWGEMAMFILAPDGPRADVARGRIAANYYGAEAYAEAQASSEDKETAA
;
A
#
# COMPACT_ATOMS: atom_id res chain seq x y z
N MET A 1 40.72 27.66 69.03
CA MET A 1 41.41 28.65 68.19
C MET A 1 41.04 28.38 66.74
N SER A 2 40.46 29.40 66.08
CA SER A 2 40.33 29.68 64.63
C SER A 2 39.92 28.60 63.63
N ALA A 3 39.17 28.87 62.57
CA ALA A 3 38.22 29.92 62.18
C ALA A 3 37.59 29.40 60.87
N ARG A 4 36.32 29.73 60.65
CA ARG A 4 35.57 29.42 59.42
C ARG A 4 36.09 30.26 58.25
N GLY A 5 36.12 29.69 57.04
CA GLY A 5 36.31 30.42 55.79
C GLY A 5 35.38 29.90 54.70
N ARG A 6 34.25 30.59 54.51
CA ARG A 6 33.33 30.41 53.37
C ARG A 6 33.81 31.32 52.23
N THR A 7 33.85 30.83 51.01
CA THR A 7 33.87 31.69 49.82
C THR A 7 32.77 31.25 48.87
N ALA A 8 31.76 32.11 48.78
CA ALA A 8 30.69 32.06 47.79
C ALA A 8 31.24 32.47 46.42
N SER A 9 30.96 31.69 45.38
CA SER A 9 31.25 32.05 43.99
C SER A 9 29.93 32.24 43.24
N THR A 10 29.47 33.48 43.23
CA THR A 10 28.38 34.01 42.41
C THR A 10 28.82 34.01 40.94
N ARG A 11 28.40 33.01 40.15
CA ARG A 11 28.57 33.04 38.70
C ARG A 11 27.33 33.65 38.04
N SER A 12 27.49 34.92 37.73
CA SER A 12 26.56 35.79 37.00
C SER A 12 26.08 35.15 35.70
N SER A 13 24.76 35.17 35.55
CA SER A 13 23.99 34.98 34.32
C SER A 13 24.47 35.94 33.21
N ARG A 14 24.76 35.39 32.03
CA ARG A 14 24.75 36.15 30.76
C ARG A 14 23.63 35.59 29.90
N ILE A 15 22.56 36.37 29.83
CA ILE A 15 21.46 36.24 28.88
C ILE A 15 21.99 36.75 27.53
N PRO A 16 22.05 35.94 26.46
CA PRO A 16 22.32 36.47 25.13
C PRO A 16 21.10 37.25 24.64
N SER A 17 21.36 38.51 24.30
CA SER A 17 20.44 39.48 23.71
C SER A 17 19.72 38.94 22.48
N SER A 18 18.39 39.02 22.52
CA SER A 18 17.47 38.83 21.41
C SER A 18 17.80 39.78 20.26
N THR A 19 18.08 39.21 19.09
CA THR A 19 18.18 39.96 17.83
C THR A 19 16.76 40.21 17.30
N PRO A 20 16.34 41.46 17.05
CA PRO A 20 15.03 41.72 16.47
C PRO A 20 15.04 41.36 14.98
N CYS A 21 14.29 40.32 14.61
CA CYS A 21 13.97 39.99 13.22
C CYS A 21 13.26 41.18 12.56
N ARG A 22 13.96 41.82 11.63
CA ARG A 22 13.46 42.87 10.74
C ARG A 22 12.34 42.29 9.89
N ARG A 23 11.10 42.58 10.29
CA ARG A 23 9.86 42.24 9.57
C ARG A 23 9.83 43.07 8.28
N SER A 24 10.25 42.49 7.15
CA SER A 24 10.08 43.15 5.85
C SER A 24 8.60 43.12 5.47
N SER A 25 7.91 44.22 5.74
CA SER A 25 6.61 44.54 5.16
C SER A 25 6.77 44.71 3.64
N ARG A 26 6.56 43.64 2.88
CA ARG A 26 6.27 43.75 1.45
C ARG A 26 4.82 44.24 1.29
N PRO A 27 4.57 45.32 0.52
CA PRO A 27 3.22 45.73 0.21
C PRO A 27 2.51 44.71 -0.70
N PRO A 28 1.18 44.55 -0.60
CA PRO A 28 0.42 43.73 -1.53
C PRO A 28 0.46 44.36 -2.93
N LYS A 29 0.81 43.55 -3.94
CA LYS A 29 0.67 43.97 -5.34
C LYS A 29 -0.82 44.12 -5.67
N PRO A 30 -1.24 45.20 -6.34
CA PRO A 30 -2.62 45.36 -6.77
C PRO A 30 -2.99 44.29 -7.81
N ILE A 31 -4.16 43.69 -7.57
CA ILE A 31 -4.87 42.81 -8.51
C ILE A 31 -5.33 43.70 -9.66
N ALA A 32 -4.59 43.68 -10.77
CA ALA A 32 -5.06 44.22 -12.03
C ALA A 32 -5.92 43.15 -12.71
N ALA A 33 -7.23 43.35 -12.61
CA ALA A 33 -8.21 42.72 -13.48
C ALA A 33 -7.91 43.10 -14.94
N LEU A 34 -7.68 42.10 -15.78
CA LEU A 34 -7.81 42.24 -17.22
C LEU A 34 -8.77 41.15 -17.70
N PHE A 35 -10.00 41.60 -17.90
CA PHE A 35 -11.00 40.98 -18.74
C PHE A 35 -10.43 40.77 -20.15
N ALA A 36 -10.56 39.55 -20.66
CA ALA A 36 -10.59 39.25 -22.09
C ALA A 36 -11.32 37.92 -22.32
N THR A 37 -12.65 38.01 -22.45
CA THR A 37 -13.44 37.17 -23.37
C THR A 37 -13.43 37.90 -24.72
N PRO A 38 -13.35 37.22 -25.90
CA PRO A 38 -14.45 36.37 -26.37
C PRO A 38 -14.00 35.13 -27.18
N GLY A 39 -14.91 34.18 -27.38
CA GLY A 39 -14.65 33.02 -28.24
C GLY A 39 -15.73 31.95 -28.19
N SER A 40 -16.99 32.36 -28.35
CA SER A 40 -18.11 31.46 -28.59
C SER A 40 -17.89 30.74 -29.93
N VAL A 41 -17.70 29.42 -29.90
CA VAL A 41 -17.85 28.57 -31.09
C VAL A 41 -18.85 27.48 -30.76
N SER A 42 -20.09 27.72 -31.18
CA SER A 42 -21.13 26.71 -31.30
C SER A 42 -20.63 25.57 -32.19
N SER A 43 -20.53 24.36 -31.62
CA SER A 43 -20.58 23.13 -32.40
C SER A 43 -21.72 22.25 -31.91
N SER A 44 -22.82 22.51 -32.58
CA SER A 44 -23.95 21.63 -32.85
C SER A 44 -23.55 20.15 -33.03
N MET A 45 -24.33 19.30 -32.36
CA MET A 45 -24.81 17.99 -32.81
C MET A 45 -23.80 17.04 -33.48
N ARG A 46 -23.59 15.89 -32.80
CA ARG A 46 -24.10 14.60 -33.27
C ARG A 46 -23.92 13.52 -32.19
N ARG A 47 -25.05 13.01 -31.69
CA ARG A 47 -25.14 11.73 -31.00
C ARG A 47 -24.88 10.62 -32.03
N PRO A 48 -23.94 9.69 -31.81
CA PRO A 48 -23.96 8.41 -32.50
C PRO A 48 -24.98 7.47 -31.87
N PRO A 49 -25.66 6.62 -32.66
CA PRO A 49 -26.64 5.67 -32.18
C PRO A 49 -25.99 4.51 -31.41
N SER A 50 -26.75 4.04 -30.43
CA SER A 50 -26.72 2.71 -29.82
C SER A 50 -26.29 1.62 -30.82
N SER A 51 -25.04 1.19 -30.77
CA SER A 51 -24.60 -0.06 -31.37
C SER A 51 -24.78 -1.18 -30.35
N ALA A 52 -25.70 -2.08 -30.68
CA ALA A 52 -26.00 -3.31 -29.97
C ALA A 52 -24.72 -4.11 -29.66
N THR A 53 -24.62 -4.56 -28.42
CA THR A 53 -23.67 -5.56 -27.96
C THR A 53 -23.93 -6.87 -28.73
N PRO A 54 -22.95 -7.43 -29.47
CA PRO A 54 -23.09 -8.78 -29.99
C PRO A 54 -22.96 -9.76 -28.82
N CYS A 55 -24.02 -10.53 -28.58
CA CYS A 55 -23.95 -11.72 -27.75
C CYS A 55 -22.81 -12.61 -28.26
N TRP A 56 -21.87 -12.90 -27.36
CA TRP A 56 -20.86 -13.92 -27.56
C TRP A 56 -21.56 -15.27 -27.73
N ARG A 57 -21.78 -15.65 -28.99
CA ARG A 57 -22.24 -16.97 -29.38
C ARG A 57 -21.06 -17.92 -29.20
N CYS A 58 -21.13 -18.79 -28.19
CA CYS A 58 -20.28 -19.97 -28.09
C CYS A 58 -20.40 -20.77 -29.39
N ARG A 59 -19.38 -20.68 -30.23
CA ARG A 59 -19.22 -21.50 -31.42
C ARG A 59 -18.50 -22.77 -30.99
N THR A 60 -19.27 -23.81 -30.65
CA THR A 60 -18.76 -25.18 -30.65
C THR A 60 -18.64 -25.62 -32.10
N THR A 61 -17.42 -25.74 -32.59
CA THR A 61 -17.13 -26.43 -33.85
C THR A 61 -17.42 -27.91 -33.66
N GLN A 62 -18.60 -28.34 -34.13
CA GLN A 62 -18.93 -29.74 -34.29
C GLN A 62 -18.52 -30.14 -35.71
N ARG A 63 -17.42 -30.89 -35.82
CA ARG A 63 -17.17 -31.75 -36.99
C ARG A 63 -18.27 -32.80 -36.96
N ASP A 64 -19.24 -32.67 -37.86
CA ASP A 64 -19.70 -33.74 -38.74
C ASP A 64 -20.97 -33.27 -39.46
N GLY A 65 -20.86 -33.21 -40.78
CA GLY A 65 -21.84 -32.65 -41.70
C GLY A 65 -23.06 -33.55 -41.88
N THR A 66 -23.95 -33.58 -40.89
CA THR A 66 -25.30 -34.13 -41.08
C THR A 66 -26.36 -33.21 -40.49
N VAL A 67 -27.09 -32.53 -41.37
CA VAL A 67 -28.31 -31.78 -41.04
C VAL A 67 -29.44 -32.78 -40.81
N ARG A 68 -29.99 -32.81 -39.59
CA ARG A 68 -31.24 -33.53 -39.29
C ARG A 68 -32.15 -32.61 -38.48
N GLU A 69 -33.17 -32.06 -39.12
CA GLU A 69 -34.24 -31.33 -38.44
C GLU A 69 -35.01 -32.28 -37.52
N ARG A 70 -35.14 -31.91 -36.24
CA ARG A 70 -36.11 -32.51 -35.32
C ARG A 70 -37.06 -31.43 -34.83
N ARG A 71 -38.35 -31.60 -35.15
CA ARG A 71 -39.46 -30.85 -34.57
C ARG A 71 -39.66 -31.28 -33.10
N PRO A 72 -40.01 -30.36 -32.18
CA PRO A 72 -40.41 -30.71 -30.83
C PRO A 72 -41.87 -31.15 -30.81
N SER A 73 -42.13 -32.37 -30.33
CA SER A 73 -43.45 -32.83 -29.89
C SER A 73 -43.60 -32.55 -28.39
N ALA A 74 -44.67 -31.84 -28.04
CA ALA A 74 -45.18 -31.75 -26.68
C ALA A 74 -45.86 -33.08 -26.31
N ASP A 75 -45.52 -33.65 -25.15
CA ASP A 75 -46.45 -34.27 -24.19
C ASP A 75 -45.72 -35.11 -23.12
N SER A 76 -46.38 -35.24 -21.97
CA SER A 76 -46.07 -36.05 -20.76
C SER A 76 -45.00 -35.46 -19.83
N SER A 77 -45.31 -34.88 -18.66
CA SER A 77 -46.19 -35.27 -17.54
C SER A 77 -45.70 -36.46 -16.71
N SER A 78 -45.38 -36.13 -15.46
CA SER A 78 -45.48 -36.88 -14.20
C SER A 78 -44.55 -38.08 -13.91
N ASP A 79 -43.76 -37.87 -12.84
CA ASP A 79 -43.56 -38.73 -11.67
C ASP A 79 -42.91 -40.11 -11.80
N CYS A 80 -41.73 -40.23 -11.19
CA CYS A 80 -41.44 -41.31 -10.24
C CYS A 80 -40.31 -40.90 -9.28
N ALA A 81 -40.69 -40.64 -8.03
CA ALA A 81 -39.79 -40.66 -6.89
C ALA A 81 -39.44 -42.12 -6.53
N ALA A 82 -38.16 -42.41 -6.23
CA ALA A 82 -37.74 -43.15 -5.03
C ALA A 82 -36.27 -43.61 -5.06
N ARG A 83 -35.60 -43.29 -3.95
CA ARG A 83 -34.66 -44.11 -3.16
C ARG A 83 -33.22 -44.40 -3.63
N THR A 84 -32.32 -43.74 -2.90
CA THR A 84 -31.37 -44.32 -1.92
C THR A 84 -30.26 -45.26 -2.38
N GLU A 85 -29.02 -44.77 -2.17
CA GLU A 85 -27.76 -45.48 -1.89
C GLU A 85 -27.21 -46.49 -2.92
N PHE A 86 -26.11 -46.11 -3.59
CA PHE A 86 -24.83 -46.82 -3.40
C PHE A 86 -23.61 -46.03 -3.89
N ARG A 87 -22.88 -45.50 -2.92
CA ARG A 87 -21.43 -45.58 -2.71
C ARG A 87 -20.48 -45.67 -3.94
N ARG A 88 -19.54 -44.70 -3.90
CA ARG A 88 -18.11 -44.78 -4.28
C ARG A 88 -17.78 -44.71 -5.78
N CYS A 89 -17.60 -43.47 -6.23
CA CYS A 89 -16.53 -43.15 -7.17
C CYS A 89 -15.92 -41.77 -6.83
N THR A 90 -15.35 -41.67 -5.62
CA THR A 90 -14.45 -40.55 -5.25
C THR A 90 -13.02 -41.01 -5.43
N THR A 91 -12.63 -41.21 -6.68
CA THR A 91 -11.23 -41.39 -7.08
C THR A 91 -11.13 -40.76 -8.46
N MET A 92 -10.14 -39.89 -8.66
CA MET A 92 -9.94 -39.05 -9.86
C MET A 92 -10.47 -37.59 -9.81
N LYS A 93 -10.13 -36.86 -8.74
CA LYS A 93 -9.96 -35.39 -8.84
C LYS A 93 -8.78 -34.89 -8.01
N ARG A 94 -7.64 -35.60 -8.10
CA ARG A 94 -6.39 -35.24 -7.43
C ARG A 94 -5.20 -35.34 -8.38
N MET A 95 -5.33 -34.77 -9.57
CA MET A 95 -4.20 -34.51 -10.46
C MET A 95 -4.48 -33.17 -11.14
N GLY A 96 -3.70 -32.15 -10.78
CA GLY A 96 -3.88 -30.78 -11.28
C GLY A 96 -3.86 -29.68 -10.23
N ASN A 97 -3.30 -29.90 -9.04
CA ASN A 97 -2.78 -28.78 -8.26
C ASN A 97 -1.26 -28.94 -8.23
N MET A 98 -0.66 -28.72 -9.41
CA MET A 98 0.78 -28.55 -9.53
C MET A 98 1.09 -27.23 -8.83
N THR A 99 1.33 -27.34 -7.52
CA THR A 99 1.68 -26.26 -6.61
C THR A 99 2.77 -25.44 -7.27
N GLN A 100 2.44 -24.26 -7.79
CA GLN A 100 3.44 -23.25 -8.12
C GLN A 100 4.28 -23.07 -6.86
N PRO A 101 5.56 -23.45 -6.85
CA PRO A 101 6.39 -23.33 -5.67
C PRO A 101 6.43 -21.86 -5.26
N ASP A 102 5.92 -21.58 -4.06
CA ASP A 102 6.14 -20.48 -3.13
C ASP A 102 6.68 -19.14 -3.67
N GLN A 103 6.20 -18.63 -4.81
CA GLN A 103 6.57 -17.30 -5.33
C GLN A 103 6.40 -16.16 -4.30
N HIS A 104 5.57 -16.36 -3.26
CA HIS A 104 5.36 -15.40 -2.16
C HIS A 104 6.50 -15.36 -1.16
N SER A 105 7.09 -16.52 -0.86
CA SER A 105 8.32 -16.56 -0.05
C SER A 105 9.40 -15.75 -0.78
N THR A 106 9.48 -15.92 -2.10
CA THR A 106 10.44 -15.18 -2.91
C THR A 106 10.14 -13.69 -3.00
N ASP A 107 8.87 -13.26 -3.11
CA ASP A 107 8.51 -11.84 -3.22
C ASP A 107 8.70 -11.09 -1.89
N SER A 108 8.33 -11.70 -0.77
CA SER A 108 8.56 -11.16 0.57
C SER A 108 10.07 -11.02 0.88
N GLU A 109 10.84 -12.05 0.54
CA GLU A 109 12.30 -12.06 0.71
C GLU A 109 12.97 -11.02 -0.19
N ARG A 110 12.54 -10.91 -1.46
CA ARG A 110 13.02 -9.88 -2.40
C ARG A 110 12.73 -8.48 -1.88
N ALA A 111 11.53 -8.22 -1.39
CA ALA A 111 11.18 -6.92 -0.81
C ALA A 111 12.05 -6.57 0.40
N SER A 112 12.27 -7.53 1.29
CA SER A 112 13.14 -7.39 2.46
C SER A 112 14.61 -7.17 2.06
N ALA A 113 15.07 -7.80 0.99
CA ALA A 113 16.41 -7.60 0.44
C ALA A 113 16.58 -6.23 -0.22
N ILE A 114 15.59 -5.77 -0.99
CA ILE A 114 15.59 -4.44 -1.62
C ILE A 114 15.60 -3.34 -0.55
N ALA A 115 14.74 -3.44 0.47
CA ALA A 115 14.69 -2.42 1.53
C ALA A 115 16.04 -2.27 2.26
N ARG A 116 16.73 -3.39 2.53
CA ARG A 116 18.10 -3.37 3.09
C ARG A 116 19.11 -2.79 2.11
N TYR A 117 19.01 -3.14 0.84
CA TYR A 117 19.89 -2.62 -0.22
C TYR A 117 19.77 -1.10 -0.37
N LEU A 118 18.55 -0.55 -0.35
CA LEU A 118 18.30 0.90 -0.41
C LEU A 118 18.86 1.64 0.82
N ALA A 119 18.90 0.98 1.98
CA ALA A 119 19.40 1.54 3.22
C ALA A 119 20.93 1.54 3.34
N ALA A 120 21.61 0.74 2.51
CA ALA A 120 23.05 0.56 2.56
C ALA A 120 23.80 1.89 2.39
N GLU A 121 24.94 2.02 3.06
CA GLU A 121 25.74 3.26 3.05
C GLU A 121 26.23 3.64 1.65
N HIS A 122 26.60 2.64 0.85
CA HIS A 122 27.09 2.81 -0.51
C HIS A 122 25.99 3.05 -1.56
N PHE A 123 24.71 3.00 -1.18
CA PHE A 123 23.63 3.24 -2.14
C PHE A 123 23.64 4.72 -2.59
N PRO A 124 23.71 5.03 -3.89
CA PRO A 124 23.86 6.41 -4.35
C PRO A 124 22.68 7.28 -3.92
N ARG A 125 22.97 8.40 -3.24
CA ARG A 125 21.93 9.35 -2.77
C ARG A 125 21.10 9.91 -3.94
N GLY A 126 21.72 10.10 -5.10
CA GLY A 126 21.05 10.52 -6.33
C GLY A 126 20.01 9.51 -6.81
N ASP A 127 20.35 8.23 -6.81
CA ASP A 127 19.44 7.14 -7.17
C ASP A 127 18.27 7.05 -6.19
N LEU A 128 18.54 7.14 -4.87
CA LEU A 128 17.48 7.16 -3.87
C LEU A 128 16.53 8.35 -4.07
N ALA A 129 17.07 9.53 -4.37
CA ALA A 129 16.26 10.71 -4.67
C ALA A 129 15.45 10.55 -5.97
N ALA A 130 16.00 9.88 -6.99
CA ALA A 130 15.27 9.58 -8.22
C ALA A 130 14.09 8.62 -7.96
N LEU A 131 14.31 7.56 -7.17
CA LEU A 131 13.26 6.61 -6.79
C LEU A 131 12.11 7.28 -6.02
N ARG A 132 12.42 8.24 -5.14
CA ARG A 132 11.42 9.03 -4.40
C ARG A 132 10.57 9.96 -5.28
N ARG A 133 11.07 10.34 -6.45
CA ARG A 133 10.36 11.22 -7.41
C ARG A 133 9.56 10.46 -8.45
N MET A 134 9.70 9.14 -8.53
CA MET A 134 8.91 8.31 -9.44
C MET A 134 7.42 8.48 -9.18
N ALA A 135 6.62 8.32 -10.24
CA ALA A 135 5.17 8.23 -10.17
C ALA A 135 4.74 6.81 -10.55
N PRO A 136 4.35 5.94 -9.59
CA PRO A 136 4.01 4.54 -9.88
C PRO A 136 2.88 4.36 -10.91
N GLY A 137 1.95 5.32 -11.00
CA GLY A 137 0.85 5.31 -11.96
C GLY A 137 1.21 5.80 -13.37
N ALA A 138 2.43 6.28 -13.60
CA ALA A 138 2.89 6.76 -14.89
C ALA A 138 4.11 5.93 -15.37
N PRO A 139 3.94 4.99 -16.32
CA PRO A 139 5.03 4.15 -16.81
C PRO A 139 6.26 4.94 -17.30
N ASP A 140 6.01 6.07 -17.94
CA ASP A 140 7.06 6.95 -18.50
C ASP A 140 7.87 7.69 -17.43
N ALA A 141 7.39 7.69 -16.18
CA ALA A 141 8.05 8.37 -15.05
C ALA A 141 8.96 7.44 -14.24
N ARG A 142 9.29 6.24 -14.75
CA ARG A 142 10.22 5.31 -14.09
C ARG A 142 11.66 5.81 -14.23
N ALA A 143 12.35 5.94 -13.11
CA ALA A 143 13.75 6.37 -13.11
C ALA A 143 14.69 5.24 -13.55
N PRO A 144 15.84 5.52 -14.21
CA PRO A 144 16.87 4.52 -14.51
C PRO A 144 17.34 3.71 -13.29
N ALA A 145 17.30 4.31 -12.10
CA ALA A 145 17.60 3.64 -10.84
C ALA A 145 16.67 2.45 -10.55
N PHE A 146 15.38 2.53 -10.95
CA PHE A 146 14.45 1.41 -10.80
C PHE A 146 14.87 0.22 -11.67
N TYR A 147 15.21 0.46 -12.94
CA TYR A 147 15.61 -0.62 -13.84
C TYR A 147 16.88 -1.34 -13.37
N ARG A 148 17.83 -0.63 -12.74
CA ARG A 148 18.99 -1.26 -12.09
C ARG A 148 18.59 -2.19 -10.94
N ILE A 149 17.64 -1.78 -10.11
CA ILE A 149 17.09 -2.61 -9.02
C ILE A 149 16.32 -3.80 -9.61
N ALA A 150 15.49 -3.56 -10.63
CA ALA A 150 14.69 -4.60 -11.28
C ALA A 150 15.57 -5.70 -11.90
N ALA A 151 16.65 -5.32 -12.57
CA ALA A 151 17.62 -6.27 -13.10
C ALA A 151 18.38 -7.02 -12.00
N ARG A 152 18.75 -6.35 -10.90
CA ARG A 152 19.48 -6.96 -9.79
C ARG A 152 18.66 -8.00 -9.02
N PHE A 153 17.37 -7.74 -8.83
CA PHE A 153 16.49 -8.54 -7.98
C PHE A 153 15.46 -9.36 -8.78
N ASP A 154 15.61 -9.43 -10.10
CA ASP A 154 14.72 -10.19 -11.00
C ASP A 154 13.24 -9.79 -10.81
N LEU A 155 12.97 -8.48 -10.94
CA LEU A 155 11.63 -7.90 -10.77
C LEU A 155 10.86 -7.74 -12.09
N PHE A 156 11.50 -8.09 -13.21
CA PHE A 156 10.86 -8.06 -14.52
C PHE A 156 9.75 -9.12 -14.61
N GLY A 157 8.73 -8.85 -15.42
CA GLY A 157 7.58 -9.73 -15.55
C GLY A 157 6.49 -9.11 -16.40
N SER A 158 5.23 -9.34 -16.03
CA SER A 158 4.12 -8.64 -16.70
C SER A 158 4.15 -7.13 -16.38
N PRO A 159 3.62 -6.27 -17.26
CA PRO A 159 3.53 -4.83 -17.01
C PRO A 159 2.89 -4.47 -15.66
N GLU A 160 1.88 -5.24 -15.23
CA GLU A 160 1.18 -5.09 -13.95
C GLU A 160 2.09 -5.44 -12.78
N ARG A 161 2.87 -6.53 -12.89
CA ARG A 161 3.85 -6.94 -11.88
C ARG A 161 4.94 -5.90 -11.73
N GLU A 162 5.44 -5.37 -12.85
CA GLU A 162 6.43 -4.28 -12.82
C GLU A 162 5.87 -3.00 -12.22
N ARG A 163 4.60 -2.66 -12.50
CA ARG A 163 3.91 -1.51 -11.91
C ARG A 163 3.79 -1.68 -10.39
N ALA A 164 3.40 -2.86 -9.92
CA ALA A 164 3.32 -3.16 -8.49
C ALA A 164 4.71 -3.10 -7.81
N TRP A 165 5.75 -3.64 -8.44
CA TRP A 165 7.13 -3.48 -7.94
C TRP A 165 7.60 -2.02 -7.95
N THR A 166 7.21 -1.23 -8.95
CA THR A 166 7.50 0.21 -8.98
C THR A 166 6.90 0.91 -7.77
N LEU A 167 5.65 0.60 -7.42
CA LEU A 167 4.99 1.12 -6.22
C LEU A 167 5.70 0.68 -4.93
N ALA A 168 6.05 -0.61 -4.82
CA ALA A 168 6.77 -1.13 -3.65
C ALA A 168 8.13 -0.46 -3.46
N VAL A 169 8.95 -0.37 -4.51
CA VAL A 169 10.28 0.29 -4.48
C VAL A 169 10.14 1.78 -4.19
N HIS A 170 9.15 2.46 -4.79
CA HIS A 170 8.85 3.86 -4.49
C HIS A 170 8.51 4.06 -3.01
N GLY A 171 7.64 3.22 -2.45
CA GLY A 171 7.27 3.24 -1.04
C GLY A 171 8.47 3.02 -0.11
N MET A 172 9.32 2.01 -0.39
CA MET A 172 10.55 1.76 0.35
C MET A 172 11.50 2.96 0.30
N ALA A 173 11.66 3.59 -0.87
CA ALA A 173 12.52 4.75 -1.05
C ALA A 173 12.01 5.98 -0.29
N LEU A 174 10.69 6.18 -0.21
CA LEU A 174 10.07 7.25 0.58
C LEU A 174 10.32 7.08 2.08
N MET A 175 10.37 5.84 2.56
CA MET A 175 10.55 5.52 3.98
C MET A 175 12.01 5.38 4.41
N THR A 176 12.90 5.01 3.49
CA THR A 176 14.34 4.89 3.76
C THR A 176 14.90 6.25 4.14
N ARG A 177 15.56 6.40 5.29
CA ARG A 177 16.12 7.68 5.74
C ARG A 177 17.51 7.91 5.16
N THR A 178 17.88 9.16 4.91
CA THR A 178 19.21 9.52 4.40
C THR A 178 20.26 9.69 5.51
N ALA A 179 19.83 9.88 6.75
CA ALA A 179 20.68 10.09 7.91
C ALA A 179 20.09 9.40 9.15
N GLY A 180 20.94 9.16 10.16
CA GLY A 180 20.58 8.50 11.40
C GLY A 180 20.91 7.00 11.44
N PRO A 181 20.84 6.38 12.63
CA PRO A 181 21.19 4.97 12.83
C PRO A 181 20.17 4.02 12.16
N GLU A 182 18.91 4.45 12.03
CA GLU A 182 17.84 3.67 11.41
C GLU A 182 17.55 4.15 9.99
N ARG A 183 18.43 3.76 9.05
CA ARG A 183 18.24 4.08 7.62
C ARG A 183 17.21 3.16 6.95
N SER A 184 17.08 1.92 7.41
CA SER A 184 16.24 0.90 6.80
C SER A 184 14.76 1.13 7.06
N ALA A 185 13.96 1.11 5.99
CA ALA A 185 12.51 1.09 6.05
C ALA A 185 11.94 -0.26 6.51
N HIS A 186 12.76 -1.32 6.52
CA HIS A 186 12.36 -2.68 6.87
C HIS A 186 12.72 -3.05 8.30
N ASN A 187 11.72 -3.54 9.03
CA ASN A 187 11.86 -4.17 10.34
C ASN A 187 10.93 -5.40 10.41
N PRO A 188 11.46 -6.64 10.37
CA PRO A 188 10.66 -7.85 10.33
C PRO A 188 9.91 -8.14 11.64
N ARG A 189 10.22 -7.42 12.73
CA ARG A 189 9.56 -7.59 14.04
C ARG A 189 8.30 -6.75 14.18
N VAL A 190 8.04 -5.83 13.25
CA VAL A 190 6.92 -4.89 13.33
C VAL A 190 6.00 -5.13 12.14
N ALA A 191 4.89 -5.83 12.41
CA ALA A 191 3.83 -6.01 11.42
C ALA A 191 3.25 -4.67 10.95
N VAL A 192 2.80 -4.62 9.69
CA VAL A 192 2.29 -3.40 9.06
C VAL A 192 1.11 -2.83 9.85
N GLY A 193 0.12 -3.66 10.20
CA GLY A 193 -1.04 -3.22 10.98
C GLY A 193 -0.67 -2.59 12.33
N ARG A 194 0.31 -3.18 13.02
CA ARG A 194 0.82 -2.66 14.30
C ARG A 194 1.54 -1.33 14.13
N ALA A 195 2.35 -1.18 13.07
CA ALA A 195 3.01 0.07 12.74
C ALA A 195 2.02 1.21 12.45
N LEU A 196 0.92 0.89 11.75
CA LEU A 196 -0.14 1.85 11.43
C LEU A 196 -0.86 2.37 12.67
N TYR A 197 -1.15 1.50 13.63
CA TYR A 197 -1.80 1.90 14.88
C TYR A 197 -0.85 2.72 15.77
N ARG A 198 0.34 2.20 16.06
CA ARG A 198 1.25 2.79 17.07
C ARG A 198 1.94 4.09 16.62
N GLY A 199 2.28 4.20 15.32
CA GLY A 199 3.16 5.27 14.85
C GLY A 199 4.53 5.27 15.56
N ASP A 200 5.14 6.45 15.72
CA ASP A 200 6.46 6.64 16.38
C ASP A 200 6.36 6.71 17.91
N ARG A 201 5.20 7.06 18.47
CA ARG A 201 5.13 7.51 19.87
C ARG A 201 4.21 6.72 20.80
N GLY A 202 3.59 5.63 20.34
CA GLY A 202 2.73 4.81 21.20
C GLY A 202 1.67 5.63 21.93
N GLY A 203 1.20 6.72 21.32
CA GLY A 203 0.26 7.65 21.97
C GLY A 203 -1.10 6.99 22.20
N GLU A 204 -1.88 7.58 23.10
CA GLU A 204 -3.23 7.17 23.50
C GLU A 204 -4.23 6.98 22.34
N ARG A 205 -3.90 7.46 21.13
CA ARG A 205 -4.76 7.41 19.94
C ARG A 205 -4.03 6.84 18.74
N ALA A 206 -4.78 6.10 17.93
CA ALA A 206 -4.29 5.53 16.68
C ALA A 206 -3.65 6.59 15.78
N PHE A 207 -2.42 6.33 15.34
CA PHE A 207 -1.70 7.22 14.42
C PHE A 207 -2.38 7.28 13.05
N TYR A 208 -2.87 6.14 12.56
CA TYR A 208 -3.66 6.01 11.36
C TYR A 208 -5.07 5.56 11.75
N SER A 209 -6.11 6.32 11.40
CA SER A 209 -7.48 6.01 11.83
C SER A 209 -8.05 4.77 11.16
N ALA A 210 -8.94 4.04 11.85
CA ALA A 210 -9.62 2.86 11.32
C ALA A 210 -10.33 3.12 9.98
N ASP A 211 -11.06 4.24 9.84
CA ASP A 211 -11.69 4.62 8.56
C ASP A 211 -10.66 4.76 7.40
N ARG A 212 -9.45 5.25 7.68
CA ARG A 212 -8.40 5.34 6.66
C ARG A 212 -7.80 3.98 6.34
N LEU A 213 -7.73 3.08 7.32
CA LEU A 213 -7.33 1.70 7.11
C LEU A 213 -8.34 0.97 6.24
N ASP A 214 -9.62 1.08 6.56
CA ASP A 214 -10.70 0.44 5.78
C ASP A 214 -10.67 0.90 4.33
N ARG A 215 -10.51 2.20 4.09
CA ARG A 215 -10.32 2.75 2.73
C ARG A 215 -9.10 2.19 2.03
N LEU A 216 -7.98 2.00 2.73
CA LEU A 216 -6.77 1.40 2.17
C LEU A 216 -6.98 -0.07 1.78
N LEU A 217 -7.62 -0.86 2.66
CA LEU A 217 -7.88 -2.28 2.45
C LEU A 217 -8.92 -2.51 1.34
N ALA A 218 -9.91 -1.62 1.22
CA ALA A 218 -10.95 -1.66 0.21
C ALA A 218 -10.50 -1.13 -1.16
N ALA A 219 -9.47 -0.27 -1.21
CA ALA A 219 -9.02 0.34 -2.46
C ALA A 219 -8.48 -0.69 -3.46
N ARG A 220 -8.69 -0.40 -4.75
CA ARG A 220 -8.19 -1.15 -5.90
C ARG A 220 -7.69 -0.17 -6.95
N GLY A 221 -6.88 -0.64 -7.90
CA GLY A 221 -6.41 0.16 -9.04
C GLY A 221 -5.67 1.44 -8.64
N ASP A 222 -5.92 2.56 -9.34
CA ASP A 222 -5.18 3.82 -9.13
C ASP A 222 -5.40 4.46 -7.74
N PRO A 223 -6.62 4.43 -7.15
CA PRO A 223 -6.82 4.85 -5.77
C PRO A 223 -5.89 4.13 -4.78
N PHE A 224 -5.66 2.83 -4.97
CA PHE A 224 -4.78 2.04 -4.12
C PHE A 224 -3.34 2.56 -4.14
N GLU A 225 -2.79 2.85 -5.31
CA GLU A 225 -1.41 3.36 -5.42
C GLU A 225 -1.22 4.72 -4.76
N SER A 226 -2.22 5.60 -4.91
CA SER A 226 -2.23 6.92 -4.29
C SER A 226 -2.28 6.80 -2.76
N LEU A 227 -3.13 5.92 -2.23
CA LEU A 227 -3.24 5.67 -0.78
C LEU A 227 -1.97 5.06 -0.20
N VAL A 228 -1.40 4.03 -0.84
CA VAL A 228 -0.12 3.42 -0.42
C VAL A 228 1.01 4.45 -0.45
N SER A 229 1.09 5.28 -1.49
CA SER A 229 2.12 6.32 -1.57
C SER A 229 1.96 7.38 -0.46
N ARG A 230 0.72 7.81 -0.17
CA ARG A 230 0.45 8.74 0.94
C ARG A 230 0.78 8.12 2.29
N LEU A 231 0.46 6.84 2.47
CA LEU A 231 0.78 6.08 3.68
C LEU A 231 2.30 6.03 3.90
N CYS A 232 3.07 5.61 2.89
CA CYS A 232 4.53 5.53 2.99
C CYS A 232 5.17 6.88 3.28
N ARG A 233 4.67 7.98 2.71
CA ARG A 233 5.12 9.34 3.07
C ARG A 233 4.84 9.69 4.51
N THR A 234 3.66 9.31 5.00
CA THR A 234 3.22 9.60 6.38
C THR A 234 4.09 8.84 7.38
N LEU A 235 4.31 7.54 7.15
CA LEU A 235 5.18 6.71 8.00
C LEU A 235 6.65 7.11 7.88
N GLY A 236 7.12 7.45 6.68
CA GLY A 236 8.50 7.91 6.46
C GLY A 236 8.84 9.23 7.15
N ARG A 237 7.88 10.16 7.26
CA ARG A 237 8.06 11.41 8.04
C ARG A 237 8.23 11.14 9.53
N VAL A 238 7.53 10.12 10.01
CA VAL A 238 7.46 9.75 11.41
C VAL A 238 8.57 8.76 11.77
N GLY A 239 9.21 8.15 10.77
CA GLY A 239 10.37 7.29 10.94
C GLY A 239 10.02 5.84 11.29
N VAL A 240 8.77 5.43 11.16
CA VAL A 240 8.33 4.07 11.54
C VAL A 240 8.70 3.08 10.45
N SER A 241 9.50 2.07 10.80
CA SER A 241 9.83 0.95 9.93
C SER A 241 8.93 -0.26 10.25
N PHE A 242 8.61 -1.06 9.23
CA PHE A 242 7.75 -2.24 9.37
C PHE A 242 8.21 -3.37 8.45
N ASP A 243 7.54 -4.52 8.53
CA ASP A 243 7.82 -5.66 7.68
C ASP A 243 7.37 -5.40 6.23
N TRP A 244 8.32 -4.97 5.40
CA TRP A 244 8.12 -4.81 3.96
C TRP A 244 7.77 -6.11 3.23
N GLY A 245 8.04 -7.28 3.81
CA GLY A 245 7.59 -8.56 3.26
C GLY A 245 6.06 -8.67 3.24
N GLU A 246 5.42 -8.36 4.38
CA GLU A 246 3.96 -8.28 4.50
C GLU A 246 3.37 -7.23 3.56
N MET A 247 3.96 -6.03 3.51
CA MET A 247 3.50 -4.96 2.63
C MET A 247 3.68 -5.30 1.14
N ALA A 248 4.76 -5.96 0.76
CA ALA A 248 4.98 -6.36 -0.62
C ALA A 248 3.97 -7.40 -1.09
N MET A 249 3.60 -8.37 -0.24
CA MET A 249 2.51 -9.30 -0.55
C MET A 249 1.19 -8.56 -0.81
N PHE A 250 0.91 -7.54 -0.02
CA PHE A 250 -0.29 -6.70 -0.20
C PHE A 250 -0.26 -5.88 -1.50
N ILE A 251 0.90 -5.37 -1.90
CA ILE A 251 1.05 -4.56 -3.13
C ILE A 251 1.07 -5.44 -4.40
N LEU A 252 1.78 -6.57 -4.37
CA LEU A 252 2.03 -7.42 -5.54
C LEU A 252 0.85 -8.34 -5.88
N ALA A 253 -0.02 -8.60 -4.91
CA ALA A 253 -1.28 -9.29 -5.12
C ALA A 253 -2.43 -8.33 -4.77
N PRO A 254 -2.81 -7.39 -5.66
CA PRO A 254 -3.90 -6.47 -5.39
C PRO A 254 -5.26 -7.18 -5.36
N ASP A 255 -5.42 -8.33 -6.00
CA ASP A 255 -6.69 -9.06 -6.09
C ASP A 255 -6.54 -10.57 -5.86
N GLY A 256 -7.66 -11.21 -5.52
CA GLY A 256 -7.78 -12.65 -5.31
C GLY A 256 -7.51 -13.12 -3.87
N PRO A 257 -7.59 -14.44 -3.61
CA PRO A 257 -7.56 -14.99 -2.26
C PRO A 257 -6.31 -14.62 -1.45
N ARG A 258 -5.18 -14.43 -2.14
CA ARG A 258 -3.90 -14.06 -1.52
C ARG A 258 -3.91 -12.62 -1.01
N ALA A 259 -4.51 -11.73 -1.79
CA ALA A 259 -4.71 -10.34 -1.41
C ALA A 259 -5.57 -10.24 -0.15
N ASP A 260 -6.61 -11.08 -0.06
CA ASP A 260 -7.52 -11.10 1.08
C ASP A 260 -6.85 -11.64 2.36
N VAL A 261 -5.94 -12.62 2.23
CA VAL A 261 -5.09 -13.06 3.36
C VAL A 261 -4.19 -11.93 3.85
N ALA A 262 -3.54 -11.19 2.94
CA ALA A 262 -2.69 -10.07 3.31
C ALA A 262 -3.50 -8.96 4.00
N ARG A 263 -4.67 -8.60 3.46
CA ARG A 263 -5.60 -7.65 4.07
C ARG A 263 -6.04 -8.09 5.47
N GLY A 264 -6.44 -9.37 5.60
CA GLY A 264 -6.87 -9.94 6.87
C GLY A 264 -5.77 -9.88 7.92
N ARG A 265 -4.51 -10.18 7.55
CA ARG A 265 -3.36 -10.06 8.46
C ARG A 265 -3.11 -8.62 8.89
N ILE A 266 -3.12 -7.67 7.95
CA ILE A 266 -2.93 -6.25 8.26
C ILE A 266 -4.03 -5.76 9.21
N ALA A 267 -5.29 -6.08 8.93
CA ALA A 267 -6.44 -5.72 9.77
C ALA A 267 -6.34 -6.35 11.17
N ALA A 268 -6.08 -7.66 11.26
CA ALA A 268 -5.93 -8.36 12.53
C ALA A 268 -4.78 -7.77 13.38
N ASN A 269 -3.64 -7.46 12.75
CA ASN A 269 -2.50 -6.84 13.42
C ASN A 269 -2.78 -5.41 13.89
N TYR A 270 -3.62 -4.67 13.17
CA TYR A 270 -4.04 -3.32 13.54
C TYR A 270 -5.00 -3.37 14.74
N TYR A 271 -6.13 -4.08 14.62
CA TYR A 271 -7.14 -4.16 15.67
C TYR A 271 -6.61 -4.90 16.91
N GLY A 272 -5.70 -5.85 16.75
CA GLY A 272 -5.00 -6.47 17.88
C GLY A 272 -4.07 -5.50 18.61
N ALA A 273 -3.46 -4.53 17.91
CA ALA A 273 -2.67 -3.48 18.56
C ALA A 273 -3.56 -2.47 19.29
N GLU A 274 -4.74 -2.17 18.74
CA GLU A 274 -5.76 -1.34 19.38
C GLU A 274 -6.28 -1.94 20.68
N ALA A 275 -6.75 -3.18 20.64
CA ALA A 275 -7.24 -3.90 21.82
C ALA A 275 -6.14 -4.02 22.91
N TYR A 276 -4.88 -4.22 22.52
CA TYR A 276 -3.77 -4.25 23.47
C TYR A 276 -3.56 -2.90 24.16
N ALA A 277 -3.67 -1.78 23.44
CA ALA A 277 -3.53 -0.45 24.01
C ALA A 277 -4.68 -0.11 24.97
N GLU A 278 -5.92 -0.46 24.61
CA GLU A 278 -7.10 -0.30 25.48
C GLU A 278 -6.98 -1.11 26.77
N ALA A 279 -6.46 -2.34 26.68
CA ALA A 279 -6.22 -3.19 27.84
C ALA A 279 -5.14 -2.62 28.78
N GLN A 280 -4.08 -1.99 28.24
CA GLN A 280 -3.06 -1.34 29.06
C GLN A 280 -3.59 -0.09 29.76
N ALA A 281 -4.33 0.78 29.06
CA ALA A 281 -4.96 1.95 29.67
C ALA A 281 -5.89 1.55 30.83
N SER A 282 -6.69 0.49 30.65
CA SER A 282 -7.58 -0.04 31.68
C SER A 282 -6.85 -0.62 32.90
N SER A 283 -5.57 -0.99 32.77
CA SER A 283 -4.75 -1.51 33.88
C SER A 283 -4.10 -0.40 34.70
N GLU A 284 -3.67 0.69 34.05
CA GLU A 284 -3.07 1.85 34.71
C GLU A 284 -4.10 2.61 35.56
N ASP A 285 -5.35 2.69 35.10
CA ASP A 285 -6.46 3.28 35.87
C ASP A 285 -6.77 2.52 37.17
N LYS A 286 -6.53 1.19 37.21
CA LYS A 286 -6.75 0.38 38.41
C LYS A 286 -5.62 0.52 39.42
N GLU A 287 -4.39 0.68 38.96
CA GLU A 287 -3.22 0.86 39.82
C GLU A 287 -3.20 2.25 40.48
N THR A 288 -3.65 3.28 39.77
CA THR A 288 -3.74 4.64 40.32
C THR A 288 -4.89 4.85 41.31
N ALA A 289 -5.87 3.96 41.35
CA ALA A 289 -7.00 4.01 42.26
C ALA A 289 -6.79 3.25 43.59
N ALA A 290 -5.69 2.49 43.71
CA ALA A 290 -5.33 1.69 44.88
C ALA A 290 -4.37 2.44 45.82
#